data_AF-A0A358KM71-F1
#
_entry.id   AF-A0A358KM71-F1
#
_cell.length_a   1.000
_cell.length_b   1.000
_cell.length_c   1.000
_cell.angle_alpha   90.00
_cell.angle_beta   90.00
_cell.angle_gamma   90.00
#
_symmetry.space_group_name_H-M   'P 1'
#
loop_
_entity.id
_entity.type
_entity.pdbx_description
1 polymer ?
#
loop_
_entity_poly.entity_id
_entity_poly.type
_entity_poly.pdbx_seq_one_letter_code
_entity_poly.pdbx_strand_id
1 'polypeptide(L)' 'MKGHGGLHNVAWILLLIGGINWLLYALGWDIAMWFGGSAGGLMTIIYWLVGLSALYELFTHKGRCKDCEKTGAMT' A
#
# COMPACT_ATOMS: atom_id res chain seq x y z
N MET A 1 -18.23 5.05 -16.38
CA MET A 1 -16.98 5.64 -15.84
C MET A 1 -15.91 4.56 -15.94
N LYS A 2 -14.88 4.77 -16.78
CA LYS A 2 -13.85 3.75 -17.08
C LYS A 2 -13.08 3.42 -15.81
N GLY A 3 -13.17 2.18 -15.34
CA GLY A 3 -12.45 1.70 -14.17
C GLY A 3 -10.96 1.60 -14.48
N HIS A 4 -10.17 2.58 -14.04
CA HIS A 4 -8.72 2.48 -14.07
C HIS A 4 -8.28 1.54 -12.95
N GLY A 5 -8.37 0.23 -13.18
CA GLY A 5 -7.99 -0.84 -12.24
C GLY A 5 -6.53 -0.76 -11.79
N GLY A 6 -5.65 -0.18 -12.61
CA GLY A 6 -4.22 -0.07 -12.32
C GLY A 6 -3.89 0.73 -11.06
N LEU A 7 -4.51 1.89 -10.84
CA LEU A 7 -4.23 2.73 -9.67
C LEU A 7 -4.70 2.09 -8.35
N HIS A 8 -5.78 1.32 -8.39
CA HIS A 8 -6.27 0.59 -7.23
C HIS A 8 -5.36 -0.59 -6.87
N ASN A 9 -4.93 -1.38 -7.86
CA ASN A 9 -4.01 -2.48 -7.61
C ASN A 9 -2.66 -1.98 -7.11
N VAL A 10 -2.14 -0.88 -7.66
CA VAL A 10 -0.88 -0.27 -7.22
C VAL A 10 -1.01 0.25 -5.78
N ALA A 11 -2.05 1.01 -5.47
CA ALA A 11 -2.29 1.49 -4.10
C ALA A 11 -2.39 0.33 -3.10
N TRP A 12 -3.07 -0.75 -3.46
CA TRP A 12 -3.25 -1.93 -2.60
C TRP A 12 -1.94 -2.68 -2.34
N ILE A 13 -1.12 -2.85 -3.37
CA ILE A 13 0.21 -3.45 -3.23
C ILE A 13 1.11 -2.57 -2.36
N LEU A 14 1.11 -1.25 -2.56
CA LEU A 14 1.90 -0.33 -1.73
C LEU A 14 1.44 -0.37 -0.26
N LEU A 15 0.14 -0.43 -0.01
CA LEU A 15 -0.44 -0.52 1.33
C LEU A 15 -0.05 -1.84 2.01
N LEU A 16 -0.12 -2.97 1.29
CA LEU A 16 0.33 -4.27 1.78
C LEU A 16 1.81 -4.28 2.14
N ILE A 17 2.68 -3.77 1.25
CA ILE A 17 4.12 -3.70 1.50
C ILE A 17 4.40 -2.83 2.73
N GLY A 18 3.73 -1.69 2.86
CA GLY A 18 3.83 -0.82 4.03
C GLY A 18 3.35 -1.49 5.32
N GLY A 19 2.22 -2.20 5.28
CA GLY A 19 1.68 -2.93 6.43
C GLY A 19 2.56 -4.08 6.89
N ILE A 20 3.11 -4.86 5.94
CA ILE A 20 4.07 -5.93 6.24
C ILE A 20 5.37 -5.34 6.81
N ASN A 21 5.85 -4.19 6.29
CA ASN A 21 7.01 -3.51 6.86
C ASN A 21 6.77 -3.09 8.31
N TRP A 22 5.59 -2.57 8.64
CA TRP A 22 5.23 -2.24 10.02
C TRP A 22 5.16 -3.47 10.93
N LEU A 23 4.65 -4.60 10.43
CA LEU A 23 4.66 -5.86 11.18
C LEU A 23 6.09 -6.33 11.44
N LEU A 24 6.96 -6.28 10.43
CA LEU A 24 8.38 -6.63 10.58
C LEU A 24 9.07 -5.71 11.59
N TYR A 25 8.80 -4.41 11.55
CA TYR A 25 9.30 -3.46 12.54
C TYR A 25 8.86 -3.83 13.97
N ALA A 26 7.58 -4.19 14.16
CA ALA A 26 7.07 -4.65 15.46
C ALA A 26 7.72 -5.97 15.93
N LEU A 27 8.17 -6.82 15.00
CA LEU A 27 8.94 -8.04 15.26
C LEU A 27 10.45 -7.78 15.46
N GLY A 28 10.87 -6.51 15.49
CA GLY A 28 12.27 -6.09 15.68
C GLY A 28 13.11 -6.14 14.41
N TRP A 29 12.51 -6.34 13.25
CA TRP A 29 13.18 -6.35 11.95
C TRP A 29 13.01 -5.00 11.25
N ASP A 30 14.05 -4.18 11.32
CA ASP A 30 14.03 -2.86 10.72
C ASP A 30 14.65 -2.86 9.31
N ILE A 31 13.79 -3.01 8.29
CA ILE A 31 14.19 -2.90 6.88
C ILE A 31 14.72 -1.49 6.57
N ALA A 32 14.30 -0.45 7.30
CA ALA A 32 14.81 0.91 7.08
C ALA A 32 16.31 1.01 7.30
N MET A 33 16.88 0.21 8.21
CA MET A 33 18.34 0.19 8.44
C MET A 33 19.13 -0.16 7.18
N TRP A 34 18.58 -0.99 6.29
CA TRP A 34 19.23 -1.39 5.04
C TRP A 34 19.28 -0.25 4.02
N PHE A 35 18.40 0.75 4.18
CA PHE A 35 18.26 1.91 3.30
C PHE A 35 18.75 3.21 3.96
N GLY A 36 19.58 3.11 5.00
CA GLY A 36 20.17 4.26 5.70
C GLY A 36 19.42 4.70 6.97
N GLY A 37 18.54 3.85 7.50
CA GLY A 37 17.75 4.07 8.71
C GLY A 37 16.44 4.82 8.45
N SER A 38 15.57 4.88 9.48
CA SER A 38 14.27 5.56 9.41
C SER A 38 14.38 7.08 9.17
N ALA A 39 15.57 7.65 9.37
CA ALA A 39 15.90 9.05 9.09
C ALA A 39 16.47 9.28 7.67
N GLY A 40 16.65 8.22 6.87
CA GLY A 40 17.09 8.35 5.49
C GLY A 40 16.01 9.00 4.61
N GLY A 41 16.40 9.97 3.77
CA GLY A 41 15.46 10.70 2.92
C GLY A 41 14.62 9.80 2.00
N LEU A 42 15.14 8.62 1.61
CA LEU A 42 14.43 7.64 0.80
C LEU A 42 13.28 6.96 1.58
N MET A 43 13.47 6.68 2.86
CA MET A 43 12.44 6.07 3.72
C MET A 43 11.29 7.02 4.01
N THR A 44 11.59 8.32 4.18
CA THR A 44 10.57 9.36 4.27
C THR A 44 9.65 9.38 3.05
N ILE A 45 10.20 9.25 1.83
CA ILE A 45 9.40 9.20 0.60
C ILE A 45 8.50 7.96 0.59
N ILE A 46 9.04 6.79 0.95
CA ILE A 46 8.26 5.54 1.02
C ILE A 46 7.11 5.68 2.02
N TYR A 47 7.35 6.23 3.21
CA TYR A 47 6.28 6.42 4.21
C TYR A 47 5.19 7.39 3.74
N TRP A 48 5.55 8.45 3.03
CA TRP A 48 4.56 9.32 2.38
C TRP A 48 3.74 8.57 1.32
N LEU A 49 4.39 7.78 0.47
CA LEU A 49 3.69 6.99 -0.56
C LEU A 49 2.76 5.93 0.04
N VAL A 50 3.21 5.23 1.07
CA VAL A 50 2.40 4.25 1.81
C VAL A 50 1.21 4.93 2.50
N GLY A 51 1.44 6.04 3.20
CA GLY A 51 0.36 6.78 3.87
C GLY A 51 -0.67 7.35 2.89
N LEU A 52 -0.22 7.92 1.78
CA LEU A 52 -1.12 8.41 0.72
C LEU A 52 -1.89 7.27 0.04
N SER A 53 -1.26 6.11 -0.15
CA SER A 53 -1.94 4.91 -0.66
C SER A 53 -3.00 4.42 0.32
N ALA A 54 -2.71 4.43 1.62
CA ALA A 54 -3.66 4.06 2.67
C ALA A 54 -4.87 4.98 2.71
N LEU A 55 -4.66 6.30 2.62
CA LEU A 55 -5.76 7.27 2.54
C LEU A 55 -6.57 7.07 1.25
N TYR A 56 -5.91 6.94 0.10
CA TYR A 56 -6.59 6.69 -1.17
C TYR A 56 -7.48 5.46 -1.09
N GLU A 57 -6.98 4.36 -0.55
CA GLU A 57 -7.73 3.13 -0.42
C GLU A 57 -8.87 3.27 0.59
N LEU A 58 -8.64 3.87 1.74
CA LEU A 58 -9.68 4.10 2.76
C LEU A 58 -10.89 4.87 2.20
N PHE A 59 -10.65 5.89 1.37
CA PHE A 59 -11.72 6.72 0.79
C PHE A 59 -12.32 6.14 -0.50
N THR A 60 -11.57 5.37 -1.29
CA THR A 60 -12.06 4.86 -2.58
C THR A 60 -12.53 3.41 -2.54
N HIS A 61 -12.13 2.61 -1.54
CA HIS A 61 -12.37 1.17 -1.49
C HIS A 61 -13.87 0.81 -1.44
N LYS A 62 -14.68 1.51 -0.63
CA LYS A 62 -16.14 1.25 -0.54
C LYS A 62 -16.85 1.38 -1.90
N GLY A 63 -16.40 2.27 -2.78
CA GLY A 63 -16.99 2.47 -4.11
C GLY A 63 -16.50 1.46 -5.16
N ARG A 64 -15.34 0.83 -4.93
CA ARG A 64 -14.66 -0.08 -5.86
C ARG A 64 -14.81 -1.56 -5.48
N CYS A 65 -15.52 -1.85 -4.39
CA CYS A 65 -15.78 -3.21 -3.89
C CYS A 65 -16.39 -4.16 -4.97
N LYS A 66 -17.18 -3.64 -5.92
CA LYS A 66 -17.76 -4.42 -7.03
C LYS A 66 -16.75 -4.82 -8.11
N ASP A 67 -15.61 -4.12 -8.24
CA ASP A 67 -14.55 -4.50 -9.18
C ASP A 67 -13.69 -5.65 -8.62
N CYS A 68 -13.57 -5.77 -7.29
CA CYS A 68 -12.95 -6.92 -6.61
C CYS A 68 -13.79 -8.20 -6.77
N GLU A 69 -15.12 -8.09 -6.67
CA GLU A 69 -16.06 -9.21 -6.88
C GLU A 69 -15.94 -9.77 -8.31
N LYS A 70 -15.89 -8.90 -9.33
CA LYS A 70 -15.78 -9.32 -10.74
C LYS A 70 -14.44 -9.97 -11.08
N THR A 71 -13.35 -9.54 -10.46
CA THR A 71 -12.03 -10.15 -10.65
C THR A 71 -11.91 -11.51 -9.94
N GLY A 72 -12.52 -11.66 -8.76
CA GLY A 72 -12.52 -12.93 -8.03
C GLY A 72 -13.42 -14.02 -8.66
N ALA A 73 -14.45 -13.62 -9.42
CA ALA A 73 -15.36 -14.53 -10.10
C ALA A 73 -14.92 -14.92 -11.53
N MET A 74 -13.75 -14.45 -11.99
CA MET A 74 -13.18 -14.78 -13.30
C MET A 74 -12.19 -15.96 -13.18
N THR A 75 -12.70 -17.08 -12.68
CA THR A 75 -12.10 -18.43 -12.83
C THR A 75 -13.03 -19.30 -13.64
#